data_AF-A0A2V5RK07-F1
#
_entry.id   AF-A0A2V5RK07-F1
#
_cell.length_a   1.000
_cell.length_b   1.000
_cell.length_c   1.000
_cell.angle_alpha   90.00
_cell.angle_beta   90.00
_cell.angle_gamma   90.00
#
_symmetry.space_group_name_H-M   'P 1'
#
loop_
_entity.id
_entity.type
_entity.pdbx_description
1 polymer ?
#
loop_
_entity_poly.entity_id
_entity_poly.type
_entity_poly.pdbx_seq_one_letter_code
_entity_poly.pdbx_strand_id
1 'polypeptide(L)'
;VICTRVITPALNSGNIDYLGLYDRLGTSTGNILLNTFVRPQLIGQTLLESLTHGNLVWGILFPFLCLPLLRPRWILIATPILLQHLLSWRSSEWMIHLHYGAPLLALFWIASVEAIAAFDRRKLPPLLPRTVPWLIVVACVIAQFWLGLLSGIVSRNADWFEGGPERARKSVSVRAATANRFCAN
;
A
#
# COMPACT_ATOMS: atom_id res chain seq x y z
N VAL A 1 -4.97 -26.56 5.34
CA VAL A 1 -6.01 -27.10 4.41
C VAL A 1 -7.42 -26.78 4.90
N ILE A 2 -7.75 -27.05 6.17
CA ILE A 2 -9.08 -26.75 6.75
C ILE A 2 -9.46 -25.26 6.60
N CYS A 3 -8.54 -24.33 6.89
CA CYS A 3 -8.81 -22.90 6.71
C CYS A 3 -9.19 -22.55 5.26
N THR A 4 -8.40 -22.98 4.27
CA THR A 4 -8.60 -22.58 2.87
C THR A 4 -9.71 -23.33 2.15
N ARG A 5 -10.06 -24.55 2.59
CA ARG A 5 -11.06 -25.42 1.93
C ARG A 5 -12.43 -25.44 2.60
N VAL A 6 -12.52 -25.05 3.87
CA VAL A 6 -13.76 -25.15 4.66
C VAL A 6 -14.13 -23.81 5.28
N ILE A 7 -13.21 -23.21 6.04
CA ILE A 7 -13.53 -21.99 6.81
C ILE A 7 -13.66 -20.78 5.89
N THR A 8 -12.69 -20.53 5.01
CA THR A 8 -12.73 -19.39 4.10
C THR A 8 -13.95 -19.46 3.16
N PRO A 9 -14.24 -20.57 2.47
CA PRO A 9 -15.43 -20.68 1.62
C PRO A 9 -16.76 -20.52 2.36
N ALA A 10 -16.83 -20.96 3.62
CA ALA A 10 -18.04 -20.83 4.45
C ALA A 10 -18.30 -19.39 4.91
N LEU A 11 -17.27 -18.56 5.02
CA LEU A 11 -17.36 -17.15 5.47
C LEU A 11 -17.34 -16.15 4.30
N ASN A 12 -16.76 -16.55 3.17
CA ASN A 12 -16.69 -15.77 1.95
C ASN A 12 -16.67 -16.78 0.80
N SER A 13 -17.64 -16.73 -0.11
CA SER A 13 -17.87 -17.73 -1.17
C SER A 13 -16.75 -17.86 -2.22
N GLY A 14 -15.56 -17.32 -1.93
CA GLY A 14 -14.38 -17.38 -2.77
C GLY A 14 -14.36 -16.33 -3.87
N ASN A 15 -15.37 -15.46 -3.93
CA ASN A 15 -15.44 -14.41 -4.93
C ASN A 15 -14.88 -13.11 -4.34
N ILE A 16 -13.68 -12.74 -4.76
CA ILE A 16 -13.11 -11.43 -4.46
C ILE A 16 -13.76 -10.45 -5.42
N ASP A 17 -14.67 -9.64 -4.90
CA ASP A 17 -15.28 -8.56 -5.67
C ASP A 17 -14.28 -7.41 -5.86
N TYR A 18 -13.49 -7.51 -6.93
CA TYR A 18 -12.55 -6.46 -7.32
C TYR A 18 -13.27 -5.22 -7.86
N LEU A 19 -14.50 -5.35 -8.35
CA LEU A 19 -15.26 -4.22 -8.87
C LEU A 19 -15.77 -3.33 -7.73
N GLY A 20 -16.17 -3.96 -6.62
CA GLY A 20 -16.55 -3.25 -5.39
C GLY A 20 -15.48 -2.31 -4.82
N LEU A 21 -14.21 -2.53 -5.15
CA LEU A 21 -13.13 -1.58 -4.81
C LEU A 21 -13.31 -0.20 -5.46
N TYR A 22 -14.08 -0.12 -6.55
CA TYR A 22 -14.30 1.07 -7.35
C TYR A 22 -15.75 1.54 -7.32
N ASP A 23 -16.58 1.06 -6.38
CA ASP A 23 -17.99 1.43 -6.29
C ASP A 23 -18.22 2.94 -6.17
N ARG A 24 -17.27 3.67 -5.58
CA ARG A 24 -17.26 5.13 -5.53
C ARG A 24 -17.23 5.80 -6.91
N LEU A 25 -16.71 5.11 -7.92
CA LEU A 25 -16.62 5.55 -9.32
C LEU A 25 -17.85 5.15 -10.15
N GLY A 26 -18.61 4.15 -9.71
CA GLY A 26 -19.78 3.64 -10.40
C GLY A 26 -20.04 2.18 -10.07
N THR A 27 -21.28 1.75 -10.25
CA THR A 27 -21.77 0.41 -9.86
C THR A 27 -21.49 -0.68 -10.90
N SER A 28 -20.86 -0.34 -12.03
CA SER A 28 -20.50 -1.28 -13.09
C SER A 28 -19.32 -0.76 -13.92
N THR A 29 -18.59 -1.64 -14.61
CA THR A 29 -17.44 -1.26 -15.46
C THR A 29 -17.81 -0.20 -16.51
N GLY A 30 -18.99 -0.33 -17.14
CA GLY A 30 -19.49 0.66 -18.11
C GLY A 30 -19.81 2.01 -17.46
N ASN A 31 -20.38 1.99 -16.25
CA ASN A 31 -20.69 3.21 -15.50
C ASN A 31 -19.40 3.94 -15.06
N ILE A 32 -18.37 3.19 -14.63
CA ILE A 32 -17.05 3.75 -14.29
C ILE A 32 -16.42 4.44 -15.51
N LEU A 33 -16.42 3.77 -16.68
CA LEU A 33 -15.92 4.34 -17.92
C LEU A 33 -16.69 5.60 -18.32
N LEU A 34 -18.02 5.58 -18.24
CA LEU A 34 -18.86 6.73 -18.55
C LEU A 34 -18.60 7.89 -17.58
N ASN A 35 -18.56 7.64 -16.28
CA ASN A 35 -18.33 8.66 -15.25
C ASN A 35 -16.94 9.29 -15.35
N THR A 36 -15.95 8.58 -15.91
CA THR A 36 -14.64 9.15 -16.19
C THR A 36 -14.74 10.38 -17.12
N PHE A 37 -15.68 10.36 -18.07
CA PHE A 37 -15.91 11.46 -19.01
C PHE A 37 -17.03 12.41 -18.57
N VAL A 38 -18.12 11.88 -18.00
CA VAL A 38 -19.32 12.66 -17.63
C VAL A 38 -19.16 13.34 -16.27
N ARG A 39 -18.36 12.77 -15.37
CA ARG A 39 -18.15 13.25 -13.99
C ARG A 39 -16.65 13.25 -13.61
N PRO A 40 -15.79 13.97 -14.35
CA PRO A 40 -14.34 13.98 -14.08
C PRO A 40 -13.99 14.50 -12.68
N GLN A 41 -14.86 15.32 -12.07
CA GLN A 41 -14.70 15.80 -10.70
C GLN A 41 -14.68 14.65 -9.69
N LEU A 42 -15.44 13.58 -9.94
CA LEU A 42 -15.49 12.42 -9.06
C LEU A 42 -14.13 11.69 -9.03
N ILE A 43 -13.49 11.55 -10.20
CA ILE A 43 -12.13 11.01 -10.32
C ILE A 43 -11.14 11.92 -9.57
N GLY A 44 -11.25 13.24 -9.76
CA GLY A 44 -10.40 14.20 -9.09
C GLY A 44 -10.52 14.18 -7.56
N GLN A 45 -11.73 14.16 -7.03
CA GLN A 45 -11.99 14.05 -5.57
C GLN A 45 -11.45 12.75 -5.00
N THR A 46 -11.68 11.66 -5.73
CA THR A 46 -11.20 10.33 -5.37
C THR A 46 -9.67 10.28 -5.30
N LEU A 47 -8.99 10.82 -6.32
CA LEU A 47 -7.53 10.93 -6.32
C LEU A 47 -7.04 11.83 -5.20
N LEU A 48 -7.68 12.99 -4.99
CA LEU A 48 -7.29 13.93 -3.95
C LEU A 48 -7.42 13.31 -2.55
N GLU A 49 -8.49 12.55 -2.30
CA GLU A 49 -8.68 11.82 -1.05
C GLU A 49 -7.50 10.87 -0.79
N SER A 50 -7.19 9.99 -1.76
CA SER A 50 -6.11 9.02 -1.64
C SER A 50 -4.72 9.65 -1.62
N LEU A 51 -4.52 10.81 -2.26
CA LEU A 51 -3.25 11.56 -2.21
C LEU A 51 -3.07 12.33 -0.89
N THR A 52 -4.16 12.80 -0.28
CA THR A 52 -4.14 13.61 0.94
C THR A 52 -3.98 12.73 2.18
N HIS A 53 -4.70 11.61 2.22
CA HIS A 53 -4.70 10.71 3.37
C HIS A 53 -3.70 9.56 3.20
N GLY A 54 -3.22 9.33 1.98
CA GLY A 54 -2.31 8.25 1.64
C GLY A 54 -0.86 8.63 1.71
N ASN A 55 -0.03 7.61 1.85
CA ASN A 55 1.42 7.76 1.83
C ASN A 55 2.08 6.96 0.70
N LEU A 56 1.32 6.33 -0.21
CA LEU A 56 1.88 5.56 -1.32
C LEU A 56 2.82 6.42 -2.19
N VAL A 57 2.33 7.54 -2.71
CA VAL A 57 3.09 8.38 -3.66
C VAL A 57 4.36 8.93 -3.04
N TRP A 58 4.25 9.53 -1.85
CA TRP A 58 5.40 10.08 -1.13
C TRP A 58 6.33 9.00 -0.57
N GLY A 59 5.76 7.88 -0.13
CA GLY A 59 6.49 6.72 0.36
C GLY A 59 7.33 6.03 -0.72
N ILE A 60 6.98 6.20 -1.99
CA ILE A 60 7.81 5.74 -3.13
C ILE A 60 8.69 6.87 -3.66
N LEU A 61 8.28 8.15 -3.64
CA LEU A 61 9.11 9.23 -4.18
C LEU A 61 10.30 9.61 -3.28
N PHE A 62 10.08 9.75 -1.97
CA PHE A 62 11.11 10.25 -1.05
C PHE A 62 12.32 9.33 -0.90
N PRO A 63 12.18 7.99 -0.76
CA PRO A 63 13.34 7.11 -0.68
C PRO A 63 14.24 7.19 -1.92
N PHE A 64 13.65 7.52 -3.07
CA PHE A 64 14.36 7.70 -4.33
C PHE A 64 14.74 9.15 -4.62
N LEU A 65 14.67 10.05 -3.62
CA LEU A 65 15.04 11.46 -3.73
C LEU A 65 14.32 12.19 -4.88
N CYS A 66 13.10 11.74 -5.21
CA CYS A 66 12.32 12.22 -6.36
C CYS A 66 13.02 12.06 -7.73
N LEU A 67 14.10 11.27 -7.84
CA LEU A 67 14.79 11.00 -9.11
C LEU A 67 13.91 10.40 -10.21
N PRO A 68 12.92 9.53 -9.90
CA PRO A 68 12.01 9.01 -10.93
C PRO A 68 11.27 10.11 -11.69
N LEU A 69 11.06 11.29 -11.09
CA LEU A 69 10.43 12.43 -11.76
C LEU A 69 11.25 12.96 -12.95
N LEU A 70 12.57 12.72 -12.97
CA LEU A 70 13.46 13.09 -14.07
C LEU A 70 13.31 12.18 -15.31
N ARG A 71 12.51 11.10 -15.18
CA ARG A 71 12.24 10.14 -16.25
C ARG A 71 10.74 9.96 -16.44
N PRO A 72 10.07 10.92 -17.10
CA PRO A 72 8.61 10.87 -17.30
C PRO A 72 8.13 9.63 -18.05
N ARG A 73 9.00 9.00 -18.87
CA ARG A 73 8.70 7.73 -19.54
C ARG A 73 8.29 6.62 -18.57
N TRP A 74 8.96 6.51 -17.42
CA TRP A 74 8.65 5.49 -16.42
C TRP A 74 7.44 5.87 -15.58
N ILE A 75 7.22 7.16 -15.34
CA ILE A 75 6.00 7.65 -14.69
C ILE A 75 4.77 7.29 -15.53
N LEU A 76 4.86 7.49 -16.85
CA LEU A 76 3.78 7.16 -17.78
C LEU A 76 3.46 5.66 -17.76
N ILE A 77 4.49 4.80 -17.71
CA ILE A 77 4.31 3.33 -17.55
C ILE A 77 3.71 2.97 -16.19
N ALA A 78 4.12 3.66 -15.12
CA ALA A 78 3.59 3.44 -13.77
C ALA A 78 2.18 4.01 -13.56
N THR A 79 1.75 4.94 -14.41
CA THR A 79 0.47 5.65 -14.28
C THR A 79 -0.75 4.73 -14.17
N PRO A 80 -0.97 3.74 -15.05
CA PRO A 80 -2.13 2.84 -14.92
C PRO A 80 -2.14 2.09 -13.58
N ILE A 81 -0.97 1.66 -13.10
CA ILE A 81 -0.84 0.96 -11.81
C ILE A 81 -1.12 1.92 -10.65
N LEU A 82 -0.55 3.12 -10.68
CA LEU A 82 -0.82 4.17 -9.69
C LEU A 82 -2.30 4.54 -9.63
N LEU A 83 -2.95 4.74 -10.78
CA LEU A 83 -4.37 5.04 -10.84
C LEU A 83 -5.21 3.90 -10.29
N GLN A 84 -4.88 2.64 -10.59
CA GLN A 84 -5.56 1.49 -10.02
C GLN A 84 -5.56 1.54 -8.48
N HIS A 85 -4.41 1.83 -7.86
CA HIS A 85 -4.31 1.93 -6.40
C HIS A 85 -5.00 3.17 -5.83
N LEU A 86 -4.78 4.35 -6.42
CA LEU A 86 -5.30 5.62 -5.90
C LEU A 86 -6.80 5.78 -6.14
N LEU A 87 -7.36 5.12 -7.14
CA LEU A 87 -8.81 5.18 -7.39
C LEU A 87 -9.61 4.17 -6.56
N SER A 88 -8.95 3.22 -5.90
CA SER A 88 -9.60 2.25 -5.03
C SER A 88 -10.07 2.86 -3.71
N TRP A 89 -11.33 2.60 -3.34
CA TRP A 89 -11.92 2.98 -2.05
C TRP A 89 -11.15 2.42 -0.85
N ARG A 90 -10.46 1.30 -1.03
CA ARG A 90 -9.78 0.61 0.06
C ARG A 90 -8.46 1.32 0.42
N SER A 91 -8.38 1.86 1.63
CA SER A 91 -7.18 2.54 2.17
C SER A 91 -5.90 1.73 2.04
N SER A 92 -6.01 0.40 2.11
CA SER A 92 -4.88 -0.52 2.00
C SER A 92 -4.15 -0.46 0.65
N GLU A 93 -4.81 0.03 -0.42
CA GLU A 93 -4.22 0.16 -1.75
C GLU A 93 -3.29 1.38 -1.86
N TRP A 94 -3.56 2.43 -1.09
CA TRP A 94 -2.82 3.69 -1.14
C TRP A 94 -1.96 3.94 0.11
N MET A 95 -1.57 2.84 0.77
CA MET A 95 -0.64 2.77 1.89
C MET A 95 0.61 1.95 1.55
N ILE A 96 1.81 2.54 1.74
CA ILE A 96 3.10 1.94 1.33
C ILE A 96 3.58 0.78 2.22
N HIS A 97 3.09 0.68 3.45
CA HIS A 97 3.48 -0.41 4.37
C HIS A 97 2.83 -1.76 4.03
N LEU A 98 1.99 -1.78 3.00
CA LEU A 98 1.40 -3.00 2.44
C LEU A 98 2.06 -3.32 1.10
N HIS A 99 2.07 -4.61 0.78
CA HIS A 99 2.77 -5.13 -0.40
C HIS A 99 2.09 -4.78 -1.74
N TYR A 100 0.89 -4.18 -1.72
CA TYR A 100 0.13 -3.88 -2.94
C TYR A 100 0.89 -2.94 -3.89
N GLY A 101 1.71 -2.01 -3.35
CA GLY A 101 2.55 -1.11 -4.15
C GLY A 101 3.85 -1.72 -4.67
N ALA A 102 4.13 -3.01 -4.46
CA ALA A 102 5.39 -3.66 -4.85
C ALA A 102 5.76 -3.51 -6.35
N PRO A 103 4.82 -3.60 -7.32
CA PRO A 103 5.16 -3.42 -8.73
C PRO A 103 5.70 -2.01 -9.05
N LEU A 104 5.22 -0.99 -8.33
CA LEU A 104 5.65 0.40 -8.52
C LEU A 104 7.12 0.60 -8.09
N LEU A 105 7.56 -0.08 -7.03
CA LEU A 105 8.94 -0.02 -6.55
C LEU A 105 9.94 -0.43 -7.64
N ALA A 106 9.64 -1.48 -8.41
CA ALA A 106 10.51 -1.93 -9.51
C ALA A 106 10.67 -0.84 -10.59
N LEU A 107 9.56 -0.22 -11.01
CA LEU A 107 9.57 0.84 -12.01
C LEU A 107 10.33 2.08 -11.53
N PHE A 108 10.13 2.48 -10.27
CA PHE A 108 10.80 3.64 -9.69
C PHE A 108 12.30 3.39 -9.48
N TRP A 109 12.71 2.14 -9.22
CA TRP A 109 14.12 1.76 -9.22
C TRP A 109 14.76 1.96 -10.59
N ILE A 110 14.14 1.43 -11.65
CA ILE A 110 14.67 1.56 -13.02
C ILE A 110 14.76 3.04 -13.42
N ALA A 111 13.72 3.83 -13.11
CA ALA A 111 13.71 5.26 -13.35
C ALA A 111 14.86 6.00 -12.65
N SER A 112 15.15 5.62 -11.41
CA SER A 112 16.23 6.23 -10.62
C SER A 112 17.61 5.89 -11.17
N VAL A 113 17.85 4.63 -11.56
CA VAL A 113 19.12 4.21 -12.18
C VAL A 113 19.35 4.97 -13.48
N GLU A 114 18.33 5.10 -14.31
CA GLU A 114 18.47 5.84 -15.56
C GLU A 114 18.62 7.36 -15.35
N ALA A 115 18.02 7.92 -14.29
CA ALA A 115 18.24 9.31 -13.91
C ALA A 115 19.72 9.53 -13.57
N ILE A 116 20.29 8.67 -12.70
CA ILE A 116 21.71 8.70 -12.31
C ILE A 116 22.62 8.52 -13.53
N ALA A 117 22.34 7.56 -14.40
CA ALA A 117 23.16 7.29 -15.58
C ALA A 117 23.25 8.48 -16.56
N ALA A 118 22.26 9.38 -16.56
CA ALA A 118 22.38 10.59 -17.38
C ALA A 118 23.12 11.73 -16.70
N PHE A 119 23.40 11.67 -15.39
CA PHE A 119 24.28 12.63 -14.75
C PHE A 119 25.69 12.56 -15.37
N ASP A 120 26.17 11.35 -15.63
CA ASP A 120 27.42 11.12 -16.36
C ASP A 120 27.36 11.67 -17.79
N ARG A 121 26.27 11.38 -18.52
CA ARG A 121 26.08 11.87 -19.89
C ARG A 121 25.99 13.39 -19.98
N ARG A 122 25.42 14.04 -18.96
CA ARG A 122 25.27 15.50 -18.86
C ARG A 122 26.51 16.20 -18.30
N LYS A 123 27.60 15.48 -18.05
CA LYS A 123 28.85 16.02 -17.49
C LYS A 123 28.63 16.77 -16.17
N LEU A 124 27.70 16.29 -15.34
CA LEU A 124 27.55 16.77 -13.97
C LEU A 124 28.81 16.43 -13.15
N PRO A 125 29.07 17.13 -12.02
CA PRO A 125 30.25 16.88 -11.21
C PRO A 125 30.34 15.39 -10.84
N PRO A 126 31.54 14.76 -10.94
CA PRO A 126 31.72 13.31 -10.80
C PRO A 126 31.35 12.79 -9.40
N LEU A 127 31.27 13.69 -8.42
CA LEU A 127 30.80 13.38 -7.08
C LEU A 127 29.32 13.00 -7.05
N LEU A 128 28.48 13.62 -7.88
CA LEU A 128 27.02 13.43 -7.86
C LEU A 128 26.58 12.00 -8.22
N PRO A 129 26.99 11.39 -9.35
CA PRO A 129 26.62 10.01 -9.67
C PRO A 129 27.19 9.01 -8.67
N ARG A 130 28.25 9.37 -7.93
CA ARG A 130 28.87 8.55 -6.89
C ARG A 130 28.16 8.65 -5.54
N THR A 131 27.67 9.82 -5.15
CA THR A 131 27.03 10.04 -3.84
C THR A 131 25.54 9.75 -3.84
N VAL A 132 24.84 10.01 -4.95
CA VAL A 132 23.38 9.85 -5.05
C VAL A 132 22.90 8.42 -4.73
N PRO A 133 23.53 7.33 -5.22
CA PRO A 133 23.13 5.97 -4.85
C PRO A 133 23.20 5.70 -3.34
N TRP A 134 24.25 6.22 -2.67
CA TRP A 134 24.38 6.11 -1.22
C TRP A 134 23.28 6.87 -0.49
N LEU A 135 22.93 8.07 -0.96
CA LEU A 135 21.81 8.83 -0.42
C LEU A 135 20.48 8.11 -0.57
N ILE A 136 20.24 7.42 -1.70
CA ILE A 136 19.04 6.57 -1.89
C ILE A 136 19.02 5.44 -0.87
N VAL A 137 20.14 4.72 -0.67
CA VAL A 137 20.21 3.63 0.32
C VAL A 137 19.91 4.15 1.72
N VAL A 138 20.53 5.27 2.12
CA VAL A 138 20.28 5.91 3.42
C VAL A 138 18.81 6.35 3.54
N ALA A 139 18.25 6.96 2.49
CA ALA A 139 16.85 7.38 2.47
C ALA A 139 15.89 6.18 2.57
N CYS A 140 16.16 5.07 1.89
CA CYS A 140 15.41 3.81 2.03
C CYS A 140 15.47 3.28 3.46
N VAL A 141 16.64 3.29 4.11
CA VAL A 141 16.78 2.86 5.51
C VAL A 141 15.96 3.77 6.43
N ILE A 142 16.10 5.08 6.30
CA ILE A 142 15.31 6.05 7.09
C ILE A 142 13.81 5.84 6.87
N ALA A 143 13.39 5.61 5.63
CA ALA A 143 11.99 5.36 5.29
C ALA A 143 11.42 4.11 5.97
N GLN A 144 12.22 3.06 6.17
CA GLN A 144 11.79 1.86 6.93
C GLN A 144 11.45 2.19 8.40
N PHE A 145 12.17 3.13 9.01
CA PHE A 145 11.89 3.58 10.37
C PHE A 145 10.67 4.51 10.42
N TRP A 146 10.56 5.42 9.45
CA TRP A 146 9.52 6.46 9.44
C TRP A 146 8.15 5.95 8.99
N LEU A 147 8.09 5.06 8.00
CA LEU A 147 6.84 4.56 7.40
C LEU A 147 6.27 3.31 8.11
N GLY A 148 6.80 2.98 9.29
CA GLY A 148 6.02 2.25 10.30
C GLY A 148 6.22 0.74 10.38
N LEU A 149 7.16 0.14 9.65
CA LEU A 149 7.40 -1.29 9.85
C LEU A 149 8.05 -1.55 11.22
N LEU A 150 9.06 -0.77 11.59
CA LEU A 150 9.79 -0.97 12.86
C LEU A 150 9.10 -0.31 14.06
N SER A 151 8.57 0.91 13.92
CA SER A 151 7.83 1.56 15.01
C SER A 151 6.52 0.84 15.35
N GLY A 152 5.83 0.30 14.32
CA GLY A 152 4.59 -0.47 14.49
C GLY A 152 4.81 -1.89 15.04
N ILE A 153 5.99 -2.49 14.86
CA ILE A 153 6.36 -3.75 15.53
C ILE A 153 6.68 -3.49 17.00
N VAL A 154 7.39 -2.42 17.32
CA VAL A 154 7.76 -2.07 18.70
C VAL A 154 6.52 -1.74 19.53
N SER A 155 5.60 -0.91 19.04
CA SER A 155 4.36 -0.59 19.76
C SER A 155 3.46 -1.80 19.94
N ARG A 156 3.27 -2.59 18.88
CA ARG A 156 2.40 -3.77 18.92
C ARG A 156 2.96 -4.88 19.80
N ASN A 157 4.29 -5.00 19.90
CA ASN A 157 4.94 -5.89 20.85
C ASN A 157 4.77 -5.37 22.29
N ALA A 158 4.93 -4.06 22.54
CA ALA A 158 4.70 -3.47 23.86
C ALA A 158 3.26 -3.72 24.34
N ASP A 159 2.27 -3.42 23.50
CA ASP A 159 0.85 -3.71 23.76
C ASP A 159 0.59 -5.21 23.97
N TRP A 160 1.30 -6.07 23.23
CA TRP A 160 1.23 -7.52 23.37
C TRP A 160 1.84 -8.01 24.69
N PHE A 161 2.75 -7.29 25.34
CA PHE A 161 3.22 -7.65 26.67
C PHE A 161 2.31 -7.09 27.76
N GLU A 162 1.76 -5.88 27.57
CA GLU A 162 0.89 -5.22 28.55
C GLU A 162 -0.53 -5.81 28.62
N GLY A 163 -1.13 -6.24 27.51
CA GLY A 163 -2.49 -6.79 27.45
C GLY A 163 -2.66 -8.23 27.95
N GLY A 164 -1.67 -8.79 28.66
CA GLY A 164 -1.68 -10.16 29.20
C GLY A 164 -2.92 -10.53 30.03
N PRO A 165 -3.28 -9.74 31.07
CA PRO A 165 -4.37 -10.07 31.98
C PRO A 165 -5.78 -9.99 31.33
N GLU A 166 -6.01 -9.06 30.40
CA GLU A 166 -7.28 -8.98 29.68
C GLU A 166 -7.52 -10.14 28.70
N ARG A 167 -6.45 -10.66 28.09
CA ARG A 167 -6.53 -11.82 27.19
C ARG A 167 -6.80 -13.11 27.94
N ALA A 168 -6.19 -13.29 29.12
CA ALA A 168 -6.54 -14.40 30.00
C ALA A 168 -8.05 -14.36 30.34
N ARG A 169 -8.59 -13.18 30.65
CA ARG A 169 -10.02 -12.99 30.92
C ARG A 169 -10.92 -13.30 29.71
N LYS A 170 -10.55 -12.84 28.50
CA LYS A 170 -11.27 -13.16 27.24
C LYS A 170 -11.21 -14.65 26.88
N SER A 171 -10.08 -15.33 27.13
CA SER A 171 -9.96 -16.76 26.88
C SER A 171 -10.83 -17.60 27.82
N VAL A 172 -11.00 -17.14 29.07
CA VAL A 172 -11.89 -17.78 30.06
C VAL A 172 -13.35 -17.58 29.68
N SER A 173 -13.76 -16.38 29.24
CA SER A 173 -15.14 -16.14 28.81
C SER A 173 -15.50 -16.90 27.52
N VAL A 174 -14.58 -17.01 26.56
CA VAL A 174 -14.78 -17.84 25.35
C VAL A 174 -14.88 -19.32 25.71
N ARG A 175 -14.05 -19.82 26.64
CA ARG A 175 -14.16 -21.20 27.15
C ARG A 175 -15.48 -21.46 27.86
N ALA A 176 -15.93 -20.54 28.72
CA ALA A 176 -17.20 -20.67 29.42
C ALA A 176 -18.41 -20.66 28.46
N ALA A 177 -18.39 -19.78 27.45
CA ALA A 177 -19.43 -19.73 26.42
C ALA A 177 -19.46 -21.00 25.54
N THR A 178 -18.29 -21.56 25.24
CA THR A 178 -18.18 -22.81 24.47
C THR A 178 -18.65 -24.02 25.31
N ALA A 179 -18.31 -24.08 26.59
CA ALA A 179 -18.75 -25.14 27.50
C ALA A 179 -20.28 -25.15 27.68
N ASN A 180 -20.92 -23.98 27.83
CA ASN A 180 -22.38 -23.88 27.92
C ASN A 180 -23.11 -24.31 26.65
N ARG A 181 -22.48 -24.25 25.47
CA ARG A 181 -23.06 -24.77 24.22
C ARG A 181 -23.00 -26.29 24.09
N PHE A 182 -22.09 -26.96 24.79
CA PHE A 182 -21.97 -28.42 24.76
C PHE A 182 -22.88 -29.12 25.79
N CYS A 183 -23.26 -28.46 26.89
CA CYS A 183 -24.20 -29.00 27.87
C CYS A 183 -25.69 -28.76 27.53
N ALA A 184 -26.00 -28.07 26.43
CA ALA A 184 -27.36 -27.74 26.01
C ALA A 184 -27.90 -28.64 24.86
N ASN A 185 -27.19 -29.72 24.55
CA ASN A 185 -27.61 -30.84 23.68
C ASN A 185 -27.55 -32.14 24.48
#